data_AF-A0AAN7KUF8-F1
#
_entry.id   AF-A0AAN7KUF8-F1
#
_cell.length_a   1.000
_cell.length_b   1.000
_cell.length_c   1.000
_cell.angle_alpha   90.00
_cell.angle_beta   90.00
_cell.angle_gamma   90.00
#
_symmetry.space_group_name_H-M   'P 1'
#
loop_
_entity.id
_entity.type
_entity.pdbx_description
1 polymer ?
#
loop_
_entity_poly.entity_id
_entity_poly.type
_entity_poly.pdbx_seq_one_letter_code
_entity_poly.pdbx_strand_id
1 'polypeptide(L)'
;MHNMAKPLAVLISFLLVVYCPSALANPSNLKAGFYLKTCPSAESITAGGVYYPVPAGRRDGRVSLAADAAKNLPGSFFNVEQLKQNFARKGLSLEEMVTLSGAHSIGDSHCSAFKKRLYSFSSAYPQDPSLNSKSFI
;
A
#
# COMPACT_ATOMS: atom_id res chain seq x y z
N MET A 1 4.99 53.58 -37.51
CA MET A 1 3.71 53.21 -36.89
C MET A 1 3.60 51.70 -36.88
N HIS A 2 3.86 51.01 -35.76
CA HIS A 2 3.37 49.65 -35.47
C HIS A 2 3.33 49.49 -33.93
N ASN A 3 2.17 49.08 -33.46
CA ASN A 3 1.63 49.22 -32.11
C ASN A 3 2.44 48.54 -30.98
N MET A 4 2.75 49.30 -29.93
CA MET A 4 3.02 48.80 -28.59
C MET A 4 1.69 48.58 -27.86
N ALA A 5 1.12 47.38 -27.96
CA ALA A 5 -0.01 46.99 -27.12
C ALA A 5 0.17 45.52 -26.73
N LYS A 6 0.63 45.28 -25.49
CA LYS A 6 0.31 44.15 -24.59
C LYS A 6 1.26 44.11 -23.37
N PRO A 7 1.06 44.95 -22.33
CA PRO A 7 1.62 44.67 -21.00
C PRO A 7 0.57 44.14 -20.00
N LEU A 8 -0.72 44.18 -20.33
CA LEU A 8 -1.79 43.88 -19.37
C LEU A 8 -2.11 42.38 -19.22
N ALA A 9 -1.79 41.55 -20.22
CA ALA A 9 -2.11 40.12 -20.19
C ALA A 9 -1.14 39.27 -19.34
N VAL A 10 0.04 39.80 -19.00
CA VAL A 10 1.08 39.04 -18.25
C VAL A 10 0.85 39.12 -16.74
N LEU A 11 0.22 40.20 -16.24
CA LEU A 11 -0.06 40.38 -14.81
C LEU A 11 -1.20 39.50 -14.27
N ILE A 12 -2.16 39.12 -15.13
CA ILE A 12 -3.32 38.30 -14.72
C ILE A 12 -2.94 36.82 -14.56
N SER A 13 -1.88 36.36 -15.22
CA SER A 13 -1.40 34.97 -15.10
C SER A 13 -0.64 34.69 -13.80
N PHE A 14 -0.11 35.73 -13.13
CA PHE A 14 0.58 35.58 -11.84
C PHE A 14 -0.38 35.41 -10.65
N LEU A 15 -1.63 35.86 -10.75
CA LEU A 15 -2.61 35.77 -9.65
C LEU A 15 -3.30 34.39 -9.58
N LEU A 16 -3.31 33.60 -10.66
CA LEU A 16 -3.94 32.26 -10.67
C LEU A 16 -3.05 31.15 -10.10
N VAL A 17 -1.75 31.38 -9.93
CA VAL A 17 -0.82 30.40 -9.33
C VAL A 17 -0.84 30.44 -7.79
N VAL A 18 -1.43 31.49 -7.20
CA VAL A 18 -1.47 31.70 -5.74
C VAL A 18 -2.75 31.11 -5.10
N TYR A 19 -3.76 30.76 -5.91
CA TYR A 19 -4.99 30.10 -5.45
C TYR A 19 -4.93 28.58 -5.68
N CYS A 20 -3.85 27.94 -5.26
CA CYS A 20 -3.98 26.55 -4.82
C CYS A 20 -4.51 26.66 -3.39
N PRO A 21 -5.80 26.39 -3.11
CA PRO A 21 -6.21 26.21 -1.74
C PRO A 21 -5.35 25.08 -1.22
N SER A 22 -4.35 25.42 -0.40
CA SER A 22 -3.66 24.48 0.45
C SER A 22 -4.77 23.87 1.29
N ALA A 23 -5.24 22.71 0.84
CA ALA A 23 -6.13 21.86 1.61
C ALA A 23 -5.37 21.61 2.91
N LEU A 24 -5.73 22.38 3.93
CA LEU A 24 -5.23 22.19 5.27
C LEU A 24 -5.76 20.80 5.64
N ALA A 25 -4.90 19.80 5.54
CA ALA A 25 -5.22 18.45 5.98
C ALA A 25 -5.50 18.57 7.48
N ASN A 26 -6.78 18.65 7.83
CA ASN A 26 -7.20 18.66 9.22
C ASN A 26 -6.83 17.28 9.77
N PRO A 27 -5.99 17.18 10.82
CA PRO A 27 -5.64 15.92 11.46
C PRO A 27 -6.83 15.38 12.29
N SER A 28 -8.06 15.54 11.80
CA SER A 28 -9.21 14.86 12.36
C SER A 28 -9.01 13.38 12.11
N ASN A 29 -8.61 12.71 13.18
CA ASN A 29 -8.47 11.28 13.35
C ASN A 29 -9.49 10.48 12.55
N LEU A 30 -9.08 9.34 12.00
CA LEU A 30 -9.97 8.38 11.37
C LEU A 30 -11.06 7.96 12.36
N LYS A 31 -12.26 8.54 12.19
CA LYS A 31 -13.44 8.22 12.97
C LYS A 31 -14.20 7.10 12.25
N ALA A 32 -14.76 6.17 13.01
CA ALA A 32 -15.75 5.23 12.47
C ALA A 32 -16.82 6.02 11.68
N GLY A 33 -17.09 5.60 10.45
CA GLY A 33 -17.95 6.23 9.47
C GLY A 33 -17.21 6.94 8.33
N PHE A 34 -15.88 7.12 8.41
CA PHE A 34 -15.09 7.80 7.38
C PHE A 34 -15.08 7.04 6.04
N TYR A 35 -15.02 5.71 6.07
CA TYR A 35 -14.99 4.88 4.85
C TYR A 35 -16.35 4.33 4.46
N LEU A 36 -17.39 4.53 5.27
CA LEU A 36 -18.72 3.98 5.05
C LEU A 36 -19.28 4.24 3.63
N LYS A 37 -18.99 5.40 3.03
CA LYS A 37 -19.49 5.76 1.69
C LYS A 37 -18.54 5.41 0.54
N THR A 38 -17.24 5.37 0.79
CA THR A 38 -16.21 5.23 -0.25
C THR A 38 -15.64 3.82 -0.33
N CYS A 39 -15.52 3.14 0.81
CA CYS A 39 -15.00 1.79 0.92
C CYS A 39 -15.64 1.06 2.12
N PRO A 40 -16.87 0.54 1.97
CA PRO A 40 -17.59 -0.12 3.08
C PRO A 40 -16.83 -1.30 3.71
N SER A 41 -15.99 -2.00 2.94
CA SER A 41 -15.14 -3.08 3.45
C SER A 41 -14.05 -2.56 4.38
N ALA A 42 -13.44 -1.40 4.09
CA ALA A 42 -12.48 -0.76 4.97
C ALA A 42 -13.12 -0.26 6.28
N GLU A 43 -14.37 0.19 6.22
CA GLU A 43 -15.13 0.60 7.40
C GLU A 43 -15.34 -0.55 8.39
N SER A 44 -15.59 -1.77 7.89
CA SER A 44 -15.74 -2.96 8.75
C SER A 44 -14.45 -3.28 9.52
N ILE A 45 -13.28 -2.98 8.97
CA ILE A 45 -11.97 -3.17 9.62
C ILE A 45 -11.79 -2.14 10.73
N THR A 46 -12.18 -0.88 10.48
CA THR A 46 -12.07 0.21 11.47
C THR A 46 -13.13 0.14 12.57
N ALA A 47 -14.28 -0.49 12.30
CA ALA A 47 -15.39 -0.59 13.26
C ALA A 47 -15.13 -1.55 14.43
N GLY A 48 -14.27 -2.56 14.24
CA GLY A 48 -13.90 -3.54 15.28
C GLY A 48 -12.45 -3.42 15.79
N GLY A 49 -11.70 -2.41 15.34
CA GLY A 49 -10.24 -2.42 15.34
C GLY A 49 -9.53 -1.43 16.28
N VAL A 50 -8.22 -1.66 16.42
CA VAL A 50 -7.28 -0.82 17.17
C VAL A 50 -7.27 0.60 16.59
N TYR A 51 -7.48 1.59 17.45
CA TYR A 51 -7.32 2.99 17.08
C TYR A 51 -5.84 3.36 17.04
N TYR A 52 -5.37 3.85 15.90
CA TYR A 52 -4.00 4.32 15.71
C TYR A 52 -4.02 5.71 15.03
N PRO A 53 -3.55 6.79 15.70
CA PRO A 53 -3.51 8.12 15.10
C PRO A 53 -2.38 8.17 14.07
N VAL A 54 -2.73 8.00 12.79
CA VAL A 54 -1.77 8.02 11.69
C VAL A 54 -1.15 9.42 11.55
N PRO A 55 0.19 9.57 11.61
CA PRO A 55 0.85 10.84 11.38
C PRO A 55 0.57 11.38 9.96
N ALA A 56 0.14 12.64 9.88
CA ALA A 56 -0.12 13.32 8.61
C ALA A 56 1.12 14.06 8.06
N GLY A 57 1.04 14.57 6.83
CA GLY A 57 2.06 15.46 6.24
C GLY A 57 2.94 14.83 5.14
N ARG A 58 2.69 13.58 4.75
CA ARG A 58 3.37 12.95 3.61
C ARG A 58 3.02 13.67 2.29
N ARG A 59 4.02 13.92 1.44
CA ARG A 59 3.85 14.54 0.10
C ARG A 59 3.91 13.49 -1.00
N ASP A 60 3.29 13.78 -2.13
CA ASP A 60 3.29 12.89 -3.30
C ASP A 60 4.64 12.88 -4.03
N GLY A 61 5.07 11.68 -4.41
CA GLY A 61 6.25 11.50 -5.25
C GLY A 61 5.92 11.84 -6.70
N ARG A 62 6.91 12.39 -7.44
CA ARG A 62 6.76 12.78 -8.85
C ARG A 62 7.30 11.74 -9.85
N VAL A 63 7.82 10.61 -9.35
CA VAL A 63 8.48 9.56 -10.15
C VAL A 63 7.92 8.21 -9.73
N SER A 64 7.64 7.36 -10.72
CA SER A 64 7.20 5.98 -10.53
C SER A 64 8.00 5.06 -11.45
N LEU A 65 8.65 4.04 -10.88
CA LEU A 65 9.49 3.09 -11.60
C LEU A 65 9.00 1.66 -11.33
N ALA A 66 8.63 0.92 -12.37
CA ALA A 66 8.18 -0.47 -12.23
C ALA A 66 9.25 -1.38 -11.59
N ALA A 67 10.53 -1.09 -11.87
CA ALA A 67 11.66 -1.80 -11.29
C ALA A 67 11.71 -1.72 -9.75
N ASP A 68 11.21 -0.64 -9.15
CA ASP A 68 11.18 -0.49 -7.70
C ASP A 68 10.21 -1.49 -7.06
N ALA A 69 9.07 -1.77 -7.69
CA ALA A 69 8.12 -2.76 -7.19
C ALA A 69 8.76 -4.16 -7.19
N ALA A 70 9.37 -4.57 -8.30
CA ALA A 70 10.04 -5.86 -8.43
C ALA A 70 11.20 -6.04 -7.44
N LYS A 71 11.92 -4.95 -7.12
CA LYS A 71 13.05 -4.98 -6.18
C LYS A 71 12.62 -4.99 -4.71
N ASN A 72 11.50 -4.35 -4.39
CA ASN A 72 11.15 -4.05 -3.00
C ASN A 72 10.00 -4.88 -2.43
N LEU A 73 9.07 -5.38 -3.25
CA LEU A 73 7.93 -6.14 -2.74
C LEU A 73 8.31 -7.61 -2.49
N PRO A 74 7.86 -8.21 -1.36
CA PRO A 74 8.09 -9.63 -1.10
C PRO A 74 7.24 -10.50 -2.04
N GLY A 75 7.83 -11.57 -2.57
CA GLY A 75 7.09 -12.57 -3.35
C GLY A 75 6.43 -13.62 -2.46
N SER A 76 5.34 -14.22 -2.92
CA SER A 76 4.60 -15.27 -2.18
C SER A 76 5.38 -16.57 -1.95
N PHE A 77 6.51 -16.74 -2.64
CA PHE A 77 7.39 -17.90 -2.54
C PHE A 77 8.69 -17.63 -1.75
N PHE A 78 8.81 -16.47 -1.11
CA PHE A 78 9.97 -16.17 -0.28
C PHE A 78 10.02 -17.08 0.95
N ASN A 79 11.22 -17.55 1.30
CA ASN A 79 11.44 -18.18 2.60
C ASN A 79 11.52 -17.11 3.71
N VAL A 80 11.48 -17.55 4.97
CA VAL A 80 11.46 -16.65 6.14
C VAL A 80 12.69 -15.72 6.18
N GLU A 81 13.86 -16.21 5.79
CA GLU A 81 15.08 -15.38 5.78
C GLU A 81 15.00 -14.27 4.72
N GLN A 82 14.48 -14.58 3.53
CA GLN A 82 14.23 -13.60 2.47
C GLN A 82 13.21 -12.55 2.89
N LEU A 83 12.13 -12.94 3.58
CA LEU A 83 11.14 -12.02 4.14
C LEU A 83 11.76 -11.10 5.18
N LYS A 84 12.51 -11.66 6.14
CA LYS A 84 13.21 -10.90 7.18
C LYS A 84 14.14 -9.85 6.58
N GLN A 85 14.94 -10.23 5.58
CA GLN A 85 15.82 -9.30 4.87
C GLN A 85 15.06 -8.25 4.06
N ASN A 86 13.93 -8.60 3.44
CA ASN A 86 13.10 -7.66 2.68
C ASN A 86 12.51 -6.57 3.58
N PHE A 87 11.94 -6.95 4.72
CA PHE A 87 11.40 -6.03 5.72
C PHE A 87 12.50 -5.18 6.38
N ALA A 88 13.64 -5.79 6.71
CA ALA A 88 14.78 -5.06 7.29
C ALA A 88 15.31 -3.95 6.36
N ARG A 89 15.27 -4.13 5.03
CA ARG A 89 15.62 -3.07 4.06
C ARG A 89 14.67 -1.87 4.09
N LYS A 90 13.50 -2.02 4.70
CA LYS A 90 12.53 -0.94 4.97
C LYS A 90 12.59 -0.41 6.40
N GLY A 91 13.58 -0.86 7.18
CA GLY A 91 13.73 -0.47 8.59
C GLY A 91 12.73 -1.16 9.51
N LEU A 92 12.07 -2.23 9.06
CA LEU A 92 11.12 -2.99 9.86
C LEU A 92 11.80 -4.20 10.53
N SER A 93 11.50 -4.38 11.80
CA SER A 93 11.94 -5.50 12.63
C SER A 93 11.25 -6.81 12.26
N LEU A 94 11.75 -7.92 12.81
CA LEU A 94 11.12 -9.24 12.67
C LEU A 94 9.71 -9.26 13.29
N GLU A 95 9.53 -8.58 14.42
CA GLU A 95 8.23 -8.46 15.09
C GLU A 95 7.22 -7.73 14.20
N GLU A 96 7.61 -6.60 13.60
CA GLU A 96 6.75 -5.86 12.67
C GLU A 96 6.42 -6.68 11.41
N MET A 97 7.35 -7.50 10.91
CA MET A 97 7.06 -8.43 9.81
C MET A 97 5.95 -9.42 10.18
N VAL A 98 6.00 -10.01 11.37
CA VAL A 98 4.97 -10.95 11.85
C VAL A 98 3.66 -10.23 12.10
N THR A 99 3.67 -9.07 12.75
CA THR A 99 2.48 -8.25 13.00
C THR A 99 1.78 -7.86 11.71
N LEU A 100 2.53 -7.40 10.69
CA LEU A 100 1.97 -7.02 9.40
C LEU A 100 1.48 -8.21 8.56
N SER A 101 2.06 -9.41 8.79
CA SER A 101 1.56 -10.64 8.16
C SER A 101 0.14 -11.00 8.60
N GLY A 102 -0.33 -10.49 9.75
CA GLY A 102 -1.71 -10.61 10.19
C GLY A 102 -2.73 -9.96 9.24
N ALA A 103 -2.30 -9.08 8.34
CA ALA A 103 -3.18 -8.54 7.29
C ALA A 103 -3.77 -9.62 6.37
N HIS A 104 -3.17 -10.82 6.30
CA HIS A 104 -3.71 -11.96 5.57
C HIS A 104 -4.88 -12.68 6.27
N SER A 105 -5.33 -12.21 7.44
CA SER A 105 -6.52 -12.76 8.11
C SER A 105 -7.85 -12.45 7.38
N ILE A 106 -7.83 -11.52 6.43
CA ILE A 106 -8.97 -11.14 5.60
C ILE A 106 -8.52 -10.97 4.13
N GLY A 107 -9.46 -11.12 3.20
CA GLY A 107 -9.22 -10.99 1.76
C GLY A 107 -9.02 -12.34 1.06
N ASP A 108 -8.63 -12.27 -0.21
CA ASP A 108 -8.51 -13.42 -1.11
C ASP A 108 -7.13 -13.49 -1.77
N SER A 109 -6.78 -14.67 -2.29
CA SER A 109 -5.54 -14.88 -3.04
C SER A 109 -5.80 -15.73 -4.28
N HIS A 110 -5.14 -15.39 -5.39
CA HIS A 110 -5.22 -16.19 -6.61
C HIS A 110 -4.41 -17.48 -6.47
N CYS A 111 -4.88 -18.57 -7.12
CA CYS A 111 -4.21 -19.87 -7.11
C CYS A 111 -2.74 -19.81 -7.52
N SER A 112 -2.36 -18.90 -8.42
CA SER A 112 -0.97 -18.72 -8.86
C SER A 112 0.00 -18.43 -7.72
N ALA A 113 -0.46 -17.81 -6.63
CA ALA A 113 0.38 -17.44 -5.50
C ALA A 113 0.81 -18.64 -4.64
N PHE A 114 0.05 -19.75 -4.65
CA PHE A 114 0.30 -20.90 -3.77
C PHE A 114 0.23 -22.28 -4.45
N LYS A 115 -0.22 -22.39 -5.71
CA LYS A 115 -0.38 -23.69 -6.42
C LYS A 115 0.88 -24.56 -6.44
N LYS A 116 2.07 -23.95 -6.39
CA LYS A 116 3.36 -24.68 -6.32
C LYS A 116 3.41 -25.57 -5.07
N ARG A 117 2.84 -25.12 -3.95
CA ARG A 117 2.76 -25.90 -2.71
C ARG A 117 1.78 -27.07 -2.80
N LEU A 118 0.85 -27.05 -3.77
CA LEU A 118 -0.14 -28.11 -3.96
C LEU A 118 0.34 -29.23 -4.87
N TYR A 119 1.04 -28.89 -5.96
CA TYR A 119 1.31 -29.86 -7.03
C TYR A 119 2.78 -29.99 -7.47
N SER A 120 3.65 -29.07 -7.06
CA SER A 120 5.04 -29.00 -7.55
C SER A 120 5.98 -28.37 -6.52
N PHE A 121 5.90 -28.86 -5.28
CA PHE A 121 6.62 -28.25 -4.16
C PHE A 121 8.13 -28.50 -4.24
N SER A 122 8.55 -29.77 -4.38
CA SER A 122 9.95 -30.17 -4.50
C SER A 122 10.10 -31.51 -5.22
N SER A 123 11.34 -31.94 -5.52
CA SER A 123 11.60 -33.26 -6.07
C SER A 123 11.27 -34.41 -5.12
N ALA A 124 11.38 -34.17 -3.80
CA ALA A 124 11.11 -35.16 -2.77
C ALA A 124 9.63 -35.23 -2.38
N TYR A 125 8.92 -34.09 -2.45
CA TYR A 125 7.54 -33.96 -2.05
C TYR A 125 6.74 -33.20 -3.13
N PRO A 126 5.75 -33.83 -3.78
CA PRO A 126 4.92 -33.17 -4.79
C PRO A 126 4.01 -32.10 -4.16
N GLN A 127 3.49 -32.35 -2.96
CA GLN A 127 2.74 -31.41 -2.14
C GLN A 127 3.58 -31.01 -0.91
N ASP A 128 3.48 -29.75 -0.50
CA ASP A 128 4.16 -29.25 0.69
C ASP A 128 3.65 -29.98 1.95
N PRO A 129 4.53 -30.70 2.69
CA PRO A 129 4.13 -31.47 3.86
C PRO A 129 3.66 -30.60 5.04
N SER A 130 3.92 -29.30 5.03
CA SER A 130 3.42 -28.36 6.05
C SER A 130 1.97 -27.90 5.80
N LEU A 131 1.40 -28.21 4.63
CA LEU A 131 -0.01 -27.95 4.37
C LEU A 131 -0.88 -29.01 5.04
N ASN A 132 -1.95 -28.56 5.70
CA ASN A 132 -2.96 -29.46 6.23
C ASN A 132 -3.69 -30.17 5.06
N SER A 133 -3.75 -31.50 5.11
CA SER A 133 -4.40 -32.33 4.10
C SER A 133 -5.92 -32.13 4.02
N LYS A 134 -6.52 -31.49 5.04
CA LYS A 134 -7.94 -31.13 5.10
C LYS A 134 -8.20 -29.63 4.93
N SER A 135 -7.23 -28.85 4.46
CA SER A 135 -7.47 -27.46 4.11
C SER A 135 -8.44 -27.40 2.92
N PHE A 136 -9.73 -27.22 3.22
CA PHE A 136 -10.72 -26.80 2.25
C PHE A 136 -10.43 -25.34 1.91
N ILE A 137 -9.76 -25.13 0.77
CA ILE A 137 -9.93 -23.90 -0.01
C ILE A 137 -11.24 -24.06 -0.78
#